data_AF-A0A660L8H1-F1
#
_entry.id   AF-A0A660L8H1-F1
#
_cell.length_a   1.000
_cell.length_b   1.000
_cell.length_c   1.000
_cell.angle_alpha   90.00
_cell.angle_beta   90.00
_cell.angle_gamma   90.00
#
_symmetry.space_group_name_H-M   'P 1'
#
loop_
_entity.id
_entity.type
_entity.pdbx_description
1 polymer ?
#
loop_
_entity_poly.entity_id
_entity_poly.type
_entity_poly.pdbx_seq_one_letter_code
_entity_poly.pdbx_strand_id
1 'polypeptide(L)'
;MSEPHTARAHHSRVCVAPAPYAFVGSAQREWLTPAGHALLQAAIADGRGLEPSLADEVARALRGWAGSRGATRVAFRVQTLAGGIAHYGMELKWLTGADLVGGLRTDAPGGLTWDPAAPAHIRVEASGAVLCLPSVLASGLGEALDERLPLLRSTDALSGAAVRALELLSEDATHRALSTVALTRGFAFRDAELVALRTFEDRSRACLSAAERELARIGVRARLRFAGDRHELTVLPSPAVAATDALGLAWDALRDTARRYGLSADEVGQTRPDVWSLMTAEGGNLLAPGVTSHANLRFLFFAAAVVRAFAAHDLRALDLGHELTAILAAIARGELFAGSDAELVAGAEPLPFVPGRETAAGFTGAGFALGRLDALTMTIVNTVMAEAIATQTRMLRGWLQVGEDLEPAVREVVADAYRRHQAAAGDRTLRDVLVTGERLFAEQGVMSARELAARS
;
A
#
# COMPACT_ATOMS: atom_id res chain seq x y z
N MET A 1 -51.90 9.88 -10.54
CA MET A 1 -50.99 8.78 -10.92
C MET A 1 -49.77 9.43 -11.54
N SER A 2 -48.71 9.55 -10.76
CA SER A 2 -47.43 10.09 -11.23
C SER A 2 -46.35 9.17 -10.66
N GLU A 3 -45.73 8.40 -11.54
CA GLU A 3 -44.63 7.48 -11.19
C GLU A 3 -43.42 8.27 -10.65
N PRO A 4 -42.68 7.73 -9.66
CA PRO A 4 -41.45 8.35 -9.21
C PRO A 4 -40.32 8.05 -10.19
N HIS A 5 -39.63 9.10 -10.63
CA HIS A 5 -38.40 9.02 -11.43
C HIS A 5 -37.32 8.23 -10.68
N THR A 6 -37.04 7.00 -11.14
CA THR A 6 -35.83 6.27 -10.76
C THR A 6 -34.61 6.92 -11.42
N ALA A 7 -33.74 7.54 -10.63
CA ALA A 7 -32.43 8.01 -11.07
C ALA A 7 -31.56 6.80 -11.45
N ARG A 8 -31.36 6.56 -12.75
CA ARG A 8 -30.34 5.61 -13.23
C ARG A 8 -28.96 6.17 -12.89
N ALA A 9 -28.23 5.47 -12.03
CA ALA A 9 -26.82 5.74 -11.78
C ALA A 9 -26.04 5.58 -13.10
N HIS A 10 -25.60 6.69 -13.70
CA HIS A 10 -24.62 6.67 -14.77
C HIS A 10 -23.29 6.21 -14.18
N HIS A 11 -22.96 4.93 -14.34
CA HIS A 11 -21.59 4.45 -14.24
C HIS A 11 -20.79 5.04 -15.39
N SER A 12 -20.25 6.24 -15.20
CA SER A 12 -19.20 6.76 -16.05
C SER A 12 -18.05 5.76 -16.03
N ARG A 13 -17.85 5.01 -17.14
CA ARG A 13 -16.63 4.23 -17.35
C ARG A 13 -15.46 5.20 -17.13
N VAL A 14 -14.73 5.02 -16.04
CA VAL A 14 -13.50 5.76 -15.80
C VAL A 14 -12.55 5.36 -16.92
N CYS A 15 -12.39 6.22 -17.93
CA CYS A 15 -11.37 6.05 -18.96
C CYS A 15 -10.02 6.08 -18.24
N VAL A 16 -9.41 4.89 -18.05
CA VAL A 16 -8.04 4.78 -17.57
C VAL A 16 -7.17 5.47 -18.62
N ALA A 17 -6.48 6.55 -18.22
CA ALA A 17 -5.57 7.25 -19.11
C ALA A 17 -4.54 6.24 -19.66
N PRO A 18 -4.21 6.30 -20.97
CA PRO A 18 -3.23 5.38 -21.53
C PRO A 18 -1.89 5.56 -20.82
N ALA A 19 -1.28 4.44 -20.41
CA ALA A 19 0.07 4.38 -19.83
C ALA A 19 1.06 3.78 -20.85
N PRO A 20 1.37 4.49 -21.96
CA PRO A 20 2.12 3.93 -23.08
C PRO A 20 3.55 3.49 -22.73
N TYR A 21 4.11 3.97 -21.61
CA TYR A 21 5.45 3.66 -21.14
C TYR A 21 5.46 2.74 -19.92
N ALA A 22 4.34 2.10 -19.58
CA ALA A 22 4.28 1.03 -18.59
C ALA A 22 3.90 -0.30 -19.25
N PHE A 23 4.55 -1.38 -18.83
CA PHE A 23 4.26 -2.72 -19.31
C PHE A 23 3.07 -3.31 -18.56
N VAL A 24 1.87 -2.78 -18.85
CA VAL A 24 0.60 -3.14 -18.21
C VAL A 24 -0.51 -3.32 -19.24
N GLY A 25 -1.58 -4.04 -18.87
CA GLY A 25 -2.84 -4.04 -19.62
C GLY A 25 -2.67 -4.42 -21.10
N SER A 26 -2.91 -3.47 -22.00
CA SER A 26 -2.80 -3.71 -23.45
C SER A 26 -1.37 -4.07 -23.89
N ALA A 27 -0.35 -3.46 -23.29
CA ALA A 27 1.04 -3.78 -23.60
C ALA A 27 1.37 -5.24 -23.24
N GLN A 28 0.88 -5.72 -22.10
CA GLN A 28 1.08 -7.12 -21.72
C GLN A 28 0.34 -8.06 -22.67
N ARG A 29 -0.91 -7.76 -23.03
CA ARG A 29 -1.71 -8.59 -23.96
C ARG A 29 -1.17 -8.63 -25.39
N GLU A 30 -0.47 -7.58 -25.80
CA GLU A 30 0.15 -7.50 -27.13
C GLU A 30 1.44 -8.33 -27.21
N TRP A 31 2.24 -8.34 -26.13
CA TRP A 31 3.58 -8.90 -26.15
C TRP A 31 3.71 -10.28 -25.47
N LEU A 32 2.70 -10.72 -24.72
CA LEU A 32 2.63 -12.04 -24.11
C LEU A 32 1.59 -12.92 -24.81
N THR A 33 1.76 -14.23 -24.71
CA THR A 33 0.70 -15.17 -25.06
C THR A 33 -0.50 -15.00 -24.11
N PRO A 34 -1.73 -15.39 -24.51
CA PRO A 34 -2.88 -15.33 -23.60
C PRO A 34 -2.65 -16.08 -22.28
N ALA A 35 -1.97 -17.24 -22.35
CA ALA A 35 -1.60 -18.03 -21.17
C ALA A 35 -0.55 -17.31 -20.32
N GLY A 36 0.52 -16.80 -20.93
CA GLY A 36 1.57 -16.04 -20.25
C GLY A 36 1.03 -14.78 -19.58
N HIS A 37 0.11 -14.06 -20.23
CA HIS A 37 -0.59 -12.92 -19.63
C HIS A 37 -1.41 -13.33 -18.41
N ALA A 38 -2.21 -14.39 -18.52
CA ALA A 38 -3.02 -14.89 -17.40
C ALA A 38 -2.16 -15.33 -16.22
N LEU A 39 -1.07 -16.05 -16.47
CA LEU A 39 -0.12 -16.47 -15.42
C LEU A 39 0.59 -15.28 -14.77
N LEU A 40 0.97 -14.26 -15.55
CA LEU A 40 1.54 -13.03 -15.00
C LEU A 40 0.53 -12.28 -14.12
N GLN A 41 -0.74 -12.19 -14.53
CA GLN A 41 -1.77 -11.57 -13.69
C GLN A 41 -2.01 -12.36 -12.40
N ALA A 42 -2.02 -13.70 -12.47
CA ALA A 42 -2.14 -14.55 -11.30
C ALA A 42 -0.95 -14.37 -10.35
N ALA A 43 0.29 -14.34 -10.86
CA ALA A 43 1.48 -14.08 -10.05
C ALA A 43 1.41 -12.71 -9.35
N ILE A 44 0.94 -11.66 -10.04
CA ILE A 44 0.72 -10.33 -9.45
C ILE A 44 -0.35 -10.37 -8.36
N ALA A 45 -1.50 -11.00 -8.64
CA ALA A 45 -2.63 -11.08 -7.70
C ALA A 45 -2.26 -11.86 -6.43
N ASP A 46 -1.58 -12.99 -6.60
CA ASP A 46 -1.12 -13.85 -5.50
C ASP A 46 0.17 -13.34 -4.84
N GLY A 47 0.85 -12.38 -5.49
CA GLY A 47 2.13 -11.79 -5.05
C GLY A 47 3.24 -12.82 -4.97
N ARG A 48 3.16 -13.82 -5.86
CA ARG A 48 4.19 -14.82 -6.04
C ARG A 48 5.21 -14.32 -7.05
N GLY A 49 6.45 -14.77 -6.91
CA GLY A 49 7.46 -14.58 -7.94
C GLY A 49 7.05 -15.23 -9.26
N LEU A 50 7.70 -14.83 -10.35
CA LEU A 50 7.49 -15.48 -11.64
C LEU A 50 8.04 -16.91 -11.61
N GLU A 51 7.23 -17.86 -12.05
CA GLU A 51 7.72 -19.21 -12.35
C GLU A 51 8.82 -19.14 -13.42
N PRO A 52 9.91 -19.93 -13.33
CA PRO A 52 11.01 -19.87 -14.29
C PRO A 52 10.57 -20.05 -15.75
N SER A 53 9.57 -20.90 -15.98
CA SER A 53 9.00 -21.14 -17.32
C SER A 53 8.29 -19.92 -17.91
N LEU A 54 7.64 -19.10 -17.08
CA LEU A 54 7.02 -17.83 -17.47
C LEU A 54 8.07 -16.73 -17.66
N ALA A 55 9.13 -16.75 -16.85
CA ALA A 55 10.14 -15.68 -16.81
C ALA A 55 10.80 -15.45 -18.18
N ASP A 56 11.12 -16.50 -18.93
CA ASP A 56 11.74 -16.36 -20.27
C ASP A 56 10.80 -15.74 -21.30
N GLU A 57 9.50 -16.05 -21.22
CA GLU A 57 8.49 -15.39 -22.06
C GLU A 57 8.40 -13.91 -21.73
N VAL A 58 8.31 -13.59 -20.43
CA VAL A 58 8.19 -12.21 -19.98
C VAL A 58 9.44 -11.39 -20.29
N ALA A 59 10.65 -11.96 -20.14
CA ALA A 59 11.88 -11.29 -20.51
C ALA A 59 11.92 -10.98 -22.01
N ARG A 60 11.53 -11.93 -22.87
CA ARG A 60 11.45 -11.71 -24.33
C ARG A 60 10.45 -10.62 -24.68
N ALA A 61 9.29 -10.64 -24.05
CA ALA A 61 8.25 -9.63 -24.23
C ALA A 61 8.73 -8.24 -23.81
N LEU A 62 9.37 -8.12 -22.63
CA LEU A 62 9.96 -6.89 -22.13
C LEU A 62 11.04 -6.34 -23.07
N ARG A 63 11.95 -7.19 -23.58
CA ARG A 63 12.97 -6.77 -24.56
C ARG A 63 12.34 -6.20 -25.83
N GLY A 64 11.36 -6.89 -26.40
CA GLY A 64 10.67 -6.44 -27.61
C GLY A 64 9.90 -5.14 -27.40
N TRP A 65 9.08 -5.10 -26.35
CA TRP A 65 8.26 -3.95 -25.97
C TRP A 65 9.08 -2.69 -25.63
N ALA A 66 10.17 -2.86 -24.88
CA ALA A 66 11.05 -1.77 -24.50
C ALA A 66 11.91 -1.31 -25.68
N GLY A 67 12.40 -2.24 -26.49
CA GLY A 67 13.15 -1.95 -27.71
C GLY A 67 12.32 -1.16 -28.73
N SER A 68 11.02 -1.48 -28.87
CA SER A 68 10.10 -0.72 -29.72
C SER A 68 9.86 0.72 -29.23
N ARG A 69 10.25 1.03 -27.99
CA ARG A 69 10.22 2.37 -27.37
C ARG A 69 11.60 3.01 -27.31
N GLY A 70 12.58 2.45 -28.02
CA GLY A 70 13.95 2.96 -28.11
C GLY A 70 14.83 2.64 -26.91
N ALA A 71 14.39 1.79 -25.98
CA ALA A 71 15.22 1.41 -24.85
C ALA A 71 16.39 0.53 -25.30
N THR A 72 17.59 0.83 -24.80
CA THR A 72 18.82 0.06 -25.09
C THR A 72 19.43 -0.55 -23.84
N ARG A 73 18.97 -0.12 -22.66
CA ARG A 73 19.46 -0.55 -21.35
C ARG A 73 18.29 -0.97 -20.46
N VAL A 74 18.61 -1.79 -19.47
CA VAL A 74 17.75 -2.15 -18.34
C VAL A 74 18.37 -1.60 -17.07
N ALA A 75 17.54 -1.13 -16.15
CA ALA A 75 17.92 -0.74 -14.80
C ALA A 75 17.00 -1.43 -13.78
N PHE A 76 17.57 -2.30 -12.95
CA PHE A 76 16.91 -2.84 -11.77
C PHE A 76 16.93 -1.76 -10.69
N ARG A 77 15.75 -1.34 -10.26
CA ARG A 77 15.53 -0.22 -9.33
C ARG A 77 15.24 -0.79 -7.94
N VAL A 78 16.12 -0.53 -6.98
CA VAL A 78 16.08 -1.11 -5.63
C VAL A 78 15.98 0.00 -4.58
N GLN A 79 15.10 -0.18 -3.60
CA GLN A 79 15.00 0.72 -2.45
C GLN A 79 16.03 0.35 -1.37
N THR A 80 17.06 1.16 -1.20
CA THR A 80 18.16 0.86 -0.29
C THR A 80 17.75 1.00 1.18
N LEU A 81 18.50 0.35 2.08
CA LEU A 81 18.36 0.50 3.54
C LEU A 81 18.54 1.96 4.01
N ALA A 82 19.27 2.77 3.25
CA ALA A 82 19.44 4.20 3.53
C ALA A 82 18.22 5.05 3.09
N GLY A 83 17.16 4.44 2.56
CA GLY A 83 15.95 5.13 2.08
C GLY A 83 16.09 5.76 0.68
N GLY A 84 17.18 5.46 -0.04
CA GLY A 84 17.42 5.92 -1.41
C GLY A 84 17.04 4.89 -2.46
N ILE A 85 17.25 5.23 -3.74
CA ILE A 85 17.05 4.31 -4.86
C ILE A 85 18.40 4.02 -5.52
N ALA A 86 18.77 2.74 -5.57
CA ALA A 86 19.90 2.24 -6.35
C ALA A 86 19.42 1.73 -7.71
N HIS A 87 20.26 1.87 -8.74
CA HIS A 87 20.03 1.34 -10.07
C HIS A 87 21.18 0.40 -10.46
N TYR A 88 20.86 -0.84 -10.82
CA TYR A 88 21.81 -1.82 -11.34
C TYR A 88 21.51 -2.09 -12.81
N GLY A 89 22.51 -2.00 -13.69
CA GLY A 89 22.29 -1.84 -15.13
C GLY A 89 22.79 -3.00 -15.98
N MET A 90 22.15 -3.25 -17.11
CA MET A 90 22.70 -4.08 -18.20
C MET A 90 22.17 -3.64 -19.57
N GLU A 91 22.78 -4.12 -20.66
CA GLU A 91 22.21 -3.86 -22.00
C GLU A 91 20.93 -4.68 -22.21
N LEU A 92 19.93 -4.08 -22.85
CA LEU A 92 18.60 -4.69 -23.01
C LEU A 92 18.63 -6.05 -23.71
N LYS A 93 19.50 -6.22 -24.70
CA LYS A 93 19.64 -7.48 -25.45
C LYS A 93 20.04 -8.68 -24.57
N TRP A 94 20.66 -8.45 -23.42
CA TRP A 94 21.12 -9.50 -22.51
C TRP A 94 20.11 -9.90 -21.43
N LEU A 95 18.99 -9.17 -21.29
CA LEU A 95 17.97 -9.50 -20.29
C LEU A 95 17.40 -10.90 -20.55
N THR A 96 17.42 -11.81 -19.58
CA THR A 96 16.85 -13.16 -19.67
C THR A 96 15.80 -13.40 -18.59
N GLY A 97 15.09 -14.54 -18.63
CA GLY A 97 14.16 -14.91 -17.56
C GLY A 97 14.87 -15.08 -16.21
N ALA A 98 16.10 -15.61 -16.20
CA ALA A 98 16.91 -15.78 -14.99
C ALA A 98 17.17 -14.44 -14.26
N ASP A 99 17.35 -13.35 -15.00
CA ASP A 99 17.52 -12.01 -14.43
C ASP A 99 16.24 -11.48 -13.76
N LEU A 100 15.07 -11.99 -14.13
CA LEU A 100 13.80 -11.57 -13.53
C LEU A 100 13.49 -12.30 -12.22
N VAL A 101 14.10 -13.47 -11.97
CA VAL A 101 13.72 -14.39 -10.88
C VAL A 101 14.82 -14.60 -9.82
N GLY A 102 15.83 -13.74 -9.74
CA GLY A 102 16.83 -13.79 -8.66
C GLY A 102 18.22 -14.25 -9.07
N GLY A 103 18.64 -14.03 -10.32
CA GLY A 103 20.01 -14.27 -10.74
C GLY A 103 21.02 -13.49 -9.90
N LEU A 104 22.02 -14.19 -9.34
CA LEU A 104 23.18 -13.54 -8.70
C LEU A 104 23.94 -12.72 -9.74
N ARG A 105 24.38 -11.53 -9.34
CA ARG A 105 25.11 -10.61 -10.23
C ARG A 105 26.44 -10.20 -9.65
N THR A 106 27.38 -9.86 -10.53
CA THR A 106 28.71 -9.37 -10.14
C THR A 106 28.73 -7.87 -9.85
N ASP A 107 27.73 -7.13 -10.33
CA ASP A 107 27.59 -5.67 -10.17
C ASP A 107 26.66 -5.28 -9.02
N ALA A 108 26.10 -6.24 -8.29
CA ALA A 108 25.24 -6.05 -7.14
C ALA A 108 25.74 -6.88 -5.94
N PRO A 109 25.47 -6.46 -4.69
CA PRO A 109 25.90 -7.19 -3.50
C PRO A 109 25.11 -8.48 -3.25
N GLY A 110 24.14 -8.80 -4.11
CA GLY A 110 23.22 -9.91 -3.96
C GLY A 110 22.45 -10.22 -5.25
N GLY A 111 21.47 -11.11 -5.15
CA GLY A 111 20.55 -11.44 -6.25
C GLY A 111 19.48 -10.36 -6.42
N LEU A 112 19.15 -10.05 -7.67
CA LEU A 112 18.07 -9.14 -8.03
C LEU A 112 16.90 -9.91 -8.62
N THR A 113 15.70 -9.64 -8.11
CA THR A 113 14.46 -10.23 -8.61
C THR A 113 13.50 -9.11 -8.94
N TRP A 114 12.92 -9.11 -10.14
CA TRP A 114 11.88 -8.16 -10.49
C TRP A 114 10.58 -8.50 -9.76
N ASP A 115 9.95 -7.51 -9.13
CA ASP A 115 8.62 -7.65 -8.55
C ASP A 115 7.56 -7.22 -9.58
N PRO A 116 6.79 -8.15 -10.16
CA PRO A 116 5.82 -7.85 -11.20
C PRO A 116 4.60 -7.06 -10.68
N ALA A 117 4.36 -7.02 -9.36
CA ALA A 117 3.30 -6.20 -8.78
C ALA A 117 3.55 -4.69 -8.97
N ALA A 118 4.81 -4.32 -9.19
CA ALA A 118 5.18 -2.99 -9.62
C ALA A 118 5.58 -2.99 -11.12
N PRO A 119 4.81 -2.29 -11.96
CA PRO A 119 5.02 -2.34 -13.40
C PRO A 119 6.42 -1.94 -13.85
N ALA A 120 6.98 -2.74 -14.76
CA ALA A 120 8.11 -2.32 -15.57
C ALA A 120 7.71 -1.08 -16.40
N HIS A 121 8.60 -0.10 -16.50
CA HIS A 121 8.31 1.14 -17.21
C HIS A 121 9.53 1.67 -17.95
N ILE A 122 9.31 2.54 -18.93
CA ILE A 122 10.38 3.22 -19.66
C ILE A 122 10.64 4.58 -19.03
N ARG A 123 11.91 4.86 -18.74
CA ARG A 123 12.39 6.20 -18.39
C ARG A 123 13.28 6.72 -19.50
N VAL A 124 13.09 7.99 -19.88
CA VAL A 124 13.95 8.66 -20.86
C VAL A 124 15.00 9.46 -20.10
N GLU A 125 16.25 9.06 -20.24
CA GLU A 125 17.41 9.75 -19.68
C GLU A 125 18.15 10.50 -20.79
N ALA A 126 19.08 11.40 -20.42
CA ALA A 126 19.93 12.10 -21.37
C ALA A 126 20.75 11.13 -22.26
N SER A 127 21.07 9.95 -21.73
CA SER A 127 21.80 8.87 -22.40
C SER A 127 20.90 7.90 -23.19
N GLY A 128 19.59 8.16 -23.27
CA GLY A 128 18.62 7.35 -24.00
C GLY A 128 17.55 6.71 -23.11
N ALA A 129 16.65 5.95 -23.72
CA ALA A 129 15.58 5.26 -23.01
C ALA A 129 16.09 4.00 -22.27
N VAL A 130 15.55 3.77 -21.08
CA VAL A 130 15.91 2.68 -20.18
C VAL A 130 14.66 1.96 -19.73
N LEU A 131 14.69 0.62 -19.77
CA LEU A 131 13.69 -0.23 -19.13
C LEU A 131 13.98 -0.30 -17.64
N CYS A 132 13.11 0.26 -16.81
CA CYS A 132 13.22 0.22 -15.37
C CYS A 132 12.38 -0.92 -14.79
N LEU A 133 13.02 -1.78 -13.99
CA LEU A 133 12.40 -2.93 -13.32
C LEU A 133 12.43 -2.72 -11.79
N PRO A 134 11.28 -2.48 -11.13
CA PRO A 134 11.21 -2.41 -9.67
C PRO A 134 11.60 -3.74 -9.04
N SER A 135 12.67 -3.80 -8.26
CA SER A 135 13.32 -5.06 -7.90
C SER A 135 13.55 -5.18 -6.40
N VAL A 136 13.54 -6.42 -5.92
CA VAL A 136 14.10 -6.77 -4.61
C VAL A 136 15.59 -7.11 -4.73
N LEU A 137 16.35 -6.82 -3.68
CA LEU A 137 17.75 -7.20 -3.52
C LEU A 137 17.93 -8.06 -2.27
N ALA A 138 18.36 -9.30 -2.47
CA ALA A 138 18.58 -10.27 -1.41
C ALA A 138 20.00 -10.85 -1.42
N SER A 139 20.53 -11.21 -0.25
CA SER A 139 21.78 -11.95 -0.14
C SER A 139 21.62 -13.36 -0.70
N GLY A 140 22.74 -14.07 -0.94
CA GLY A 140 22.69 -15.48 -1.37
C GLY A 140 22.03 -16.43 -0.36
N LEU A 141 21.85 -15.99 0.89
CA LEU A 141 21.14 -16.71 1.95
C LEU A 141 19.66 -16.27 2.07
N GLY A 142 19.21 -15.34 1.23
CA GLY A 142 17.86 -14.79 1.25
C GLY A 142 17.65 -13.66 2.26
N GLU A 143 18.70 -13.06 2.82
CA GLU A 143 18.55 -11.88 3.69
C GLU A 143 18.22 -10.64 2.85
N ALA A 144 17.29 -9.81 3.31
CA ALA A 144 16.89 -8.56 2.68
C ALA A 144 17.97 -7.49 2.83
N LEU A 145 18.58 -7.13 1.70
CA LEU A 145 19.55 -6.04 1.59
C LEU A 145 18.88 -4.72 1.14
N ASP A 146 17.55 -4.69 1.14
CA ASP A 146 16.71 -3.58 0.70
C ASP A 146 15.51 -3.39 1.64
N GLU A 147 14.73 -2.32 1.44
CA GLU A 147 13.50 -2.11 2.23
C GLU A 147 12.25 -2.74 1.61
N ARG A 148 12.35 -3.24 0.38
CA ARG A 148 11.21 -3.81 -0.35
C ARG A 148 10.89 -5.22 0.11
N LEU A 149 11.90 -6.07 0.26
CA LEU A 149 11.70 -7.47 0.60
C LEU A 149 11.03 -7.68 1.98
N PRO A 150 11.41 -6.94 3.05
CA PRO A 150 10.70 -7.02 4.33
C PRO A 150 9.25 -6.55 4.20
N LEU A 151 8.99 -5.50 3.40
CA LEU A 151 7.64 -5.01 3.17
C LEU A 151 6.77 -6.08 2.50
N LEU A 152 7.28 -6.74 1.45
CA LEU A 152 6.58 -7.86 0.80
C LEU A 152 6.27 -8.99 1.80
N ARG A 153 7.27 -9.44 2.57
CA ARG A 153 7.07 -10.49 3.59
C ARG A 153 6.04 -10.10 4.64
N SER A 154 6.06 -8.86 5.10
CA SER A 154 5.08 -8.35 6.07
C SER A 154 3.67 -8.27 5.49
N THR A 155 3.53 -7.92 4.20
CA THR A 155 2.25 -7.93 3.51
C THR A 155 1.71 -9.36 3.41
N ASP A 156 2.56 -10.36 3.12
CA ASP A 156 2.14 -11.77 3.09
C ASP A 156 1.76 -12.31 4.48
N ALA A 157 2.53 -11.97 5.52
CA ALA A 157 2.19 -12.32 6.91
C ALA A 157 0.84 -11.74 7.34
N LEU A 158 0.61 -10.45 7.05
CA LEU A 158 -0.65 -9.77 7.28
C LEU A 158 -1.79 -10.40 6.49
N SER A 159 -1.55 -10.72 5.22
CA SER A 159 -2.53 -11.36 4.35
C SER A 159 -2.99 -12.70 4.91
N GLY A 160 -2.03 -13.56 5.29
CA GLY A 160 -2.33 -14.85 5.88
C GLY A 160 -3.08 -14.74 7.22
N ALA A 161 -2.76 -13.75 8.06
CA ALA A 161 -3.50 -13.49 9.28
C ALA A 161 -4.94 -13.04 8.99
N ALA A 162 -5.13 -12.13 8.04
CA ALA A 162 -6.46 -11.63 7.65
C ALA A 162 -7.33 -12.71 7.01
N VAL A 163 -6.80 -13.51 6.07
CA VAL A 163 -7.52 -14.62 5.44
C VAL A 163 -8.02 -15.63 6.48
N ARG A 164 -7.16 -16.02 7.43
CA ARG A 164 -7.55 -16.92 8.54
C ARG A 164 -8.63 -16.35 9.46
N ALA A 165 -8.73 -15.03 9.57
CA ALA A 165 -9.81 -14.37 10.29
C ALA A 165 -11.10 -14.36 9.45
N LEU A 166 -10.99 -14.08 8.15
CA LEU A 166 -12.11 -14.06 7.21
C LEU A 166 -12.76 -15.43 7.06
N GLU A 167 -12.01 -16.53 7.15
CA GLU A 167 -12.55 -17.90 7.21
C GLU A 167 -13.59 -18.09 8.34
N LEU A 168 -13.52 -17.28 9.41
CA LEU A 168 -14.49 -17.31 10.52
C LEU A 168 -15.55 -16.21 10.42
N LEU A 169 -15.29 -15.17 9.64
CA LEU A 169 -16.03 -13.89 9.65
C LEU A 169 -16.69 -13.57 8.29
N SER A 170 -16.61 -14.45 7.31
CA SER A 170 -17.14 -14.21 5.97
C SER A 170 -17.62 -15.50 5.33
N GLU A 171 -18.74 -15.42 4.62
CA GLU A 171 -19.26 -16.52 3.80
C GLU A 171 -18.51 -16.64 2.47
N ASP A 172 -17.92 -15.55 2.00
CA ASP A 172 -17.15 -15.50 0.75
C ASP A 172 -15.69 -15.92 0.96
N ALA A 173 -15.21 -16.82 0.11
CA ALA A 173 -13.81 -17.20 0.05
C ALA A 173 -12.96 -15.99 -0.40
N THR A 174 -12.22 -15.40 0.52
CA THR A 174 -11.18 -14.40 0.21
C THR A 174 -9.83 -15.10 0.21
N HIS A 175 -9.11 -15.02 -0.90
CA HIS A 175 -7.80 -15.69 -1.01
C HIS A 175 -6.64 -14.81 -0.59
N ARG A 176 -6.83 -13.47 -0.56
CA ARG A 176 -5.78 -12.53 -0.18
C ARG A 176 -6.33 -11.22 0.36
N ALA A 177 -5.67 -10.68 1.37
CA ALA A 177 -5.81 -9.30 1.79
C ALA A 177 -4.53 -8.50 1.49
N LEU A 178 -4.68 -7.24 1.11
CA LEU A 178 -3.62 -6.33 0.72
C LEU A 178 -3.64 -5.12 1.63
N SER A 179 -2.50 -4.83 2.27
CA SER A 179 -2.28 -3.51 2.88
C SER A 179 -2.25 -2.46 1.76
N THR A 180 -3.15 -1.50 1.80
CA THR A 180 -3.19 -0.38 0.86
C THR A 180 -2.88 0.92 1.58
N VAL A 181 -2.18 1.84 0.90
CA VAL A 181 -1.82 3.12 1.49
C VAL A 181 -2.02 4.26 0.51
N ALA A 182 -2.37 5.42 1.04
CA ALA A 182 -2.26 6.70 0.36
C ALA A 182 -1.11 7.49 1.00
N LEU A 183 -0.11 7.86 0.19
CA LEU A 183 1.09 8.54 0.66
C LEU A 183 1.04 10.01 0.25
N THR A 184 1.35 10.91 1.17
CA THR A 184 1.39 12.35 0.93
C THR A 184 2.72 12.95 1.35
N ARG A 185 3.27 13.83 0.51
CA ARG A 185 4.49 14.58 0.78
C ARG A 185 4.28 16.07 0.47
N GLY A 186 4.83 16.92 1.32
CA GLY A 186 4.95 18.35 1.06
C GLY A 186 6.23 18.65 0.31
N PHE A 187 6.17 19.58 -0.64
CA PHE A 187 7.35 20.06 -1.34
C PHE A 187 7.26 21.56 -1.63
N ALA A 188 8.41 22.18 -1.83
CA ALA A 188 8.51 23.58 -2.25
C ALA A 188 9.36 23.66 -3.52
N PHE A 189 8.98 24.55 -4.43
CA PHE A 189 9.84 24.93 -5.53
C PHE A 189 10.84 26.01 -5.09
N ARG A 190 12.02 26.02 -5.72
CA ARG A 190 12.97 27.14 -5.65
C ARG A 190 13.45 27.47 -7.06
N ASP A 191 13.85 28.72 -7.26
CA ASP A 191 14.48 29.12 -8.51
C ASP A 191 15.84 28.46 -8.67
N ALA A 192 16.04 27.80 -9.82
CA ALA A 192 17.32 27.22 -10.19
C ALA A 192 17.92 28.05 -11.34
N GLU A 193 18.87 28.94 -10.99
CA GLU A 193 19.75 29.80 -11.83
C GLU A 193 19.44 29.96 -13.33
N LEU A 194 18.20 30.28 -13.69
CA LEU A 194 17.82 30.67 -15.03
C LEU A 194 16.92 31.91 -14.97
N VAL A 195 17.29 32.95 -15.72
CA VAL A 195 16.42 34.11 -15.95
C VAL A 195 15.26 33.65 -16.83
N ALA A 196 14.09 33.43 -16.24
CA ALA A 196 12.90 32.99 -16.95
C ALA A 196 11.99 34.18 -17.32
N LEU A 197 11.47 34.19 -18.55
CA LEU A 197 10.50 35.20 -19.02
C LEU A 197 9.12 35.11 -18.34
N ARG A 198 8.85 34.03 -17.59
CA ARG A 198 7.59 33.77 -16.89
C ARG A 198 7.77 33.88 -15.38
N THR A 199 6.69 34.26 -14.70
CA THR A 199 6.67 34.33 -13.23
C THR A 199 6.97 32.97 -12.59
N PHE A 200 7.47 33.00 -11.36
CA PHE A 200 7.69 31.79 -10.56
C PHE A 200 6.40 30.96 -10.42
N GLU A 201 5.26 31.62 -10.19
CA GLU A 201 3.96 30.95 -10.07
C GLU A 201 3.54 30.26 -11.37
N ASP A 202 3.63 30.93 -12.52
CA ASP A 202 3.25 30.35 -13.82
C ASP A 202 4.10 29.12 -14.15
N ARG A 203 5.41 29.20 -13.89
CA ARG A 203 6.32 28.07 -14.08
C ARG A 203 6.01 26.93 -13.12
N SER A 204 5.72 27.24 -11.86
CA SER A 204 5.34 26.24 -10.86
C SER A 204 4.08 25.48 -11.30
N ARG A 205 3.00 26.18 -11.66
CA ARG A 205 1.74 25.56 -12.10
C ARG A 205 1.92 24.74 -13.39
N ALA A 206 2.68 25.24 -14.36
CA ALA A 206 2.99 24.52 -15.58
C ALA A 206 3.84 23.27 -15.30
N CYS A 207 4.81 23.36 -14.39
CA CYS A 207 5.62 22.24 -13.93
C CYS A 207 4.77 21.14 -13.31
N LEU A 208 3.85 21.48 -12.39
CA LEU A 208 2.95 20.49 -11.78
C LEU A 208 2.12 19.75 -12.83
N SER A 209 1.48 20.50 -13.74
CA SER A 209 0.65 19.93 -14.80
C SER A 209 1.45 19.04 -15.75
N ALA A 210 2.71 19.41 -16.03
CA ALA A 210 3.60 18.61 -16.87
C ALA A 210 4.06 17.34 -16.15
N ALA A 211 4.42 17.42 -14.88
CA ALA A 211 4.84 16.27 -14.08
C ALA A 211 3.70 15.25 -13.93
N GLU A 212 2.46 15.70 -13.72
CA GLU A 212 1.29 14.79 -13.69
C GLU A 212 1.09 14.06 -15.03
N ARG A 213 1.29 14.74 -16.17
CA ARG A 213 1.24 14.09 -17.49
C ARG A 213 2.33 13.05 -17.68
N GLU A 214 3.56 13.34 -17.22
CA GLU A 214 4.65 12.36 -17.27
C GLU A 214 4.34 11.14 -16.39
N LEU A 215 3.78 11.35 -15.19
CA LEU A 215 3.37 10.25 -14.31
C LEU A 215 2.28 9.37 -14.92
N ALA A 216 1.27 9.99 -15.56
CA ALA A 216 0.23 9.27 -16.27
C ALA A 216 0.80 8.38 -17.40
N ARG A 217 1.82 8.87 -18.13
CA ARG A 217 2.47 8.14 -19.23
C ARG A 217 3.13 6.84 -18.78
N ILE A 218 3.63 6.79 -17.55
CA ILE A 218 4.24 5.61 -16.92
C ILE A 218 3.28 4.88 -15.96
N GLY A 219 1.99 5.22 -15.97
CA GLY A 219 0.96 4.53 -15.18
C GLY A 219 0.99 4.84 -13.67
N VAL A 220 1.77 5.83 -13.23
CA VAL A 220 1.83 6.23 -11.82
C VAL A 220 0.64 7.10 -11.47
N ARG A 221 -0.15 6.66 -10.49
CA ARG A 221 -1.35 7.35 -10.01
C ARG A 221 -1.02 8.27 -8.84
N ALA A 222 -0.56 9.47 -9.15
CA ALA A 222 -0.34 10.53 -8.17
C ALA A 222 -0.99 11.84 -8.61
N ARG A 223 -1.24 12.73 -7.65
CA ARG A 223 -1.73 14.09 -7.84
C ARG A 223 -0.74 15.09 -7.25
N LEU A 224 -0.57 16.20 -7.95
CA LEU A 224 0.27 17.32 -7.53
C LEU A 224 -0.61 18.56 -7.36
N ARG A 225 -0.67 19.09 -6.14
CA ARG A 225 -1.53 20.22 -5.80
C ARG A 225 -0.70 21.46 -5.50
N PHE A 226 -1.06 22.56 -6.17
CA PHE A 226 -0.54 23.88 -5.84
C PHE A 226 -1.21 24.40 -4.56
N ALA A 227 -0.43 24.61 -3.51
CA ALA A 227 -0.90 25.07 -2.20
C ALA A 227 0.01 26.16 -1.62
N GLY A 228 0.14 27.29 -2.33
CA GLY A 228 0.96 28.42 -1.89
C GLY A 228 2.45 28.11 -1.92
N ASP A 229 3.14 28.31 -0.80
CA ASP A 229 4.58 28.02 -0.62
C ASP A 229 4.88 26.53 -0.38
N ARG A 230 3.89 25.75 0.07
CA ARG A 230 4.01 24.32 0.35
C ARG A 230 3.04 23.54 -0.52
N HIS A 231 3.53 23.09 -1.67
CA HIS A 231 2.81 22.22 -2.57
C HIS A 231 2.69 20.80 -2.00
N GLU A 232 1.77 20.02 -2.57
CA GLU A 232 1.47 18.67 -2.08
C GLU A 232 1.56 17.65 -3.21
N LEU A 233 2.23 16.54 -2.94
CA LEU A 233 2.29 15.34 -3.76
C LEU A 233 1.53 14.23 -3.06
N THR A 234 0.49 13.69 -3.69
CA THR A 234 -0.33 12.61 -3.14
C THR A 234 -0.32 11.41 -4.09
N VAL A 235 0.27 10.30 -3.66
CA VAL A 235 0.07 9.00 -4.29
C VAL A 235 -1.30 8.48 -3.90
N LEU A 236 -2.12 8.13 -4.90
CA LEU A 236 -3.46 7.63 -4.66
C LEU A 236 -3.43 6.25 -3.99
N PRO A 237 -4.49 5.87 -3.23
CA PRO A 237 -4.57 4.58 -2.58
C PRO A 237 -4.21 3.42 -3.51
N SER A 238 -3.21 2.63 -3.13
CA SER A 238 -2.72 1.47 -3.86
C SER A 238 -2.03 0.50 -2.89
N PRO A 239 -1.77 -0.77 -3.28
CA PRO A 239 -1.03 -1.70 -2.43
C PRO A 239 0.30 -1.10 -1.95
N ALA A 240 0.67 -1.33 -0.68
CA ALA A 240 1.77 -0.66 0.01
C ALA A 240 3.08 -0.62 -0.80
N VAL A 241 3.47 -1.77 -1.36
CA VAL A 241 4.67 -1.92 -2.18
C VAL A 241 4.60 -1.11 -3.49
N ALA A 242 3.44 -1.09 -4.15
CA ALA A 242 3.24 -0.28 -5.35
C ALA A 242 3.23 1.22 -5.03
N ALA A 243 2.71 1.60 -3.85
CA ALA A 243 2.66 2.98 -3.40
C ALA A 243 4.05 3.56 -3.09
N THR A 244 4.97 2.77 -2.51
CA THR A 244 6.36 3.21 -2.27
C THR A 244 7.10 3.47 -3.58
N ASP A 245 6.93 2.59 -4.57
CA ASP A 245 7.48 2.78 -5.91
C ASP A 245 6.92 4.01 -6.60
N ALA A 246 5.59 4.14 -6.57
CA ALA A 246 4.87 5.27 -7.15
C ALA A 246 5.34 6.58 -6.53
N LEU A 247 5.58 6.61 -5.22
CA LEU A 247 6.10 7.80 -4.53
C LEU A 247 7.51 8.17 -5.03
N GLY A 248 8.40 7.18 -5.14
CA GLY A 248 9.75 7.40 -5.68
C GLY A 248 9.71 7.90 -7.13
N LEU A 249 8.87 7.30 -7.98
CA LEU A 249 8.71 7.72 -9.37
C LEU A 249 8.08 9.11 -9.49
N ALA A 250 7.14 9.45 -8.62
CA ALA A 250 6.53 10.77 -8.55
C ALA A 250 7.57 11.85 -8.21
N TRP A 251 8.48 11.56 -7.28
CA TRP A 251 9.61 12.43 -6.97
C TRP A 251 10.59 12.59 -8.12
N ASP A 252 10.96 11.49 -8.78
CA ASP A 252 11.86 11.53 -9.94
C ASP A 252 11.25 12.37 -11.06
N ALA A 253 9.99 12.11 -11.44
CA ALA A 253 9.30 12.86 -12.48
C ALA A 253 9.11 14.35 -12.11
N LEU A 254 8.80 14.65 -10.85
CA LEU A 254 8.65 16.02 -10.38
C LEU A 254 9.98 16.78 -10.47
N ARG A 255 11.09 16.20 -9.99
CA ARG A 255 12.41 16.83 -10.02
C ARG A 255 12.93 16.98 -11.45
N ASP A 256 12.76 15.97 -12.29
CA ASP A 256 13.13 16.03 -13.70
C ASP A 256 12.36 17.12 -14.44
N THR A 257 11.06 17.22 -14.15
CA THR A 257 10.21 18.25 -14.74
C THR A 257 10.59 19.63 -14.22
N ALA A 258 10.79 19.80 -12.91
CA ALA A 258 11.18 21.07 -12.30
C ALA A 258 12.41 21.67 -12.99
N ARG A 259 13.44 20.85 -13.24
CA ARG A 259 14.66 21.28 -13.97
C ARG A 259 14.35 21.88 -15.35
N ARG A 260 13.42 21.30 -16.11
CA ARG A 260 12.99 21.82 -17.42
C ARG A 260 12.26 23.15 -17.35
N TYR A 261 11.71 23.49 -16.18
CA TYR A 261 11.06 24.78 -15.91
C TYR A 261 11.96 25.76 -15.14
N GLY A 262 13.26 25.46 -14.98
CA GLY A 262 14.20 26.31 -14.23
C GLY A 262 13.89 26.36 -12.73
N LEU A 263 13.36 25.26 -12.18
CA LEU A 263 13.00 25.11 -10.77
C LEU A 263 13.76 23.93 -10.17
N SER A 264 14.04 23.97 -8.87
CA SER A 264 14.29 22.78 -8.05
C SER A 264 13.04 22.44 -7.24
N ALA A 265 12.85 21.16 -6.90
CA ALA A 265 11.74 20.69 -6.07
C ALA A 265 12.29 19.92 -4.87
N ASP A 266 12.08 20.47 -3.68
CA ASP A 266 12.63 19.95 -2.43
C ASP A 266 11.52 19.55 -1.47
N GLU A 267 11.69 18.43 -0.77
CA GLU A 267 10.73 17.97 0.24
C GLU A 267 10.76 18.88 1.47
N VAL A 268 9.59 19.34 1.92
CA VAL A 268 9.44 20.25 3.08
C VAL A 268 8.58 19.65 4.18
N GLY A 269 8.63 18.32 4.33
CA GLY A 269 7.90 17.54 5.33
C GLY A 269 6.59 16.98 4.82
N GLN A 270 5.67 16.67 5.74
CA GLN A 270 4.38 16.06 5.43
C GLN A 270 3.26 17.11 5.50
N THR A 271 2.39 17.16 4.49
CA THR A 271 1.22 18.06 4.47
C THR A 271 -0.02 17.42 5.08
N ARG A 272 -0.20 16.13 4.85
CA ARG A 272 -1.28 15.30 5.43
C ARG A 272 -0.74 13.93 5.82
N PRO A 273 -1.27 13.31 6.88
CA PRO A 273 -0.82 11.98 7.29
C PRO A 273 -1.11 10.96 6.20
N ASP A 274 -0.26 9.94 6.13
CA ASP A 274 -0.43 8.80 5.24
C ASP A 274 -1.51 7.90 5.83
N VAL A 275 -2.42 7.46 4.97
CA VAL A 275 -3.57 6.63 5.37
C VAL A 275 -3.29 5.20 4.98
N TRP A 276 -3.31 4.30 5.96
CA TRP A 276 -3.21 2.87 5.78
C TRP A 276 -4.59 2.21 5.89
N SER A 277 -4.88 1.26 5.02
CA SER A 277 -6.09 0.45 5.05
C SER A 277 -5.81 -0.99 4.63
N LEU A 278 -6.80 -1.86 4.82
CA LEU A 278 -6.71 -3.28 4.51
C LEU A 278 -7.85 -3.67 3.58
N MET A 279 -7.51 -4.12 2.38
CA MET A 279 -8.45 -4.45 1.31
C MET A 279 -8.40 -5.94 1.00
N THR A 280 -9.52 -6.57 0.68
CA THR A 280 -9.51 -7.89 0.04
C THR A 280 -9.10 -7.75 -1.43
N ALA A 281 -8.59 -8.84 -2.04
CA ALA A 281 -8.22 -8.84 -3.46
C ALA A 281 -9.41 -8.55 -4.40
N GLU A 282 -10.62 -8.85 -3.96
CA GLU A 282 -11.88 -8.61 -4.66
C GLU A 282 -12.35 -7.15 -4.55
N GLY A 283 -11.63 -6.31 -3.78
CA GLY A 283 -11.89 -4.89 -3.64
C GLY A 283 -12.73 -4.50 -2.42
N GLY A 284 -13.00 -5.42 -1.49
CA GLY A 284 -13.70 -5.12 -0.24
C GLY A 284 -12.78 -4.42 0.77
N ASN A 285 -13.21 -3.31 1.36
CA ASN A 285 -12.45 -2.66 2.43
C ASN A 285 -12.82 -3.24 3.80
N LEU A 286 -11.85 -3.86 4.49
CA LEU A 286 -12.04 -4.46 5.80
C LEU A 286 -12.10 -3.43 6.94
N LEU A 287 -11.71 -2.19 6.67
CA LEU A 287 -11.73 -1.06 7.61
C LEU A 287 -12.77 -0.01 7.25
N ALA A 288 -13.73 -0.35 6.38
CA ALA A 288 -14.91 0.47 6.13
C ALA A 288 -16.14 -0.19 6.78
N PRO A 289 -17.03 0.59 7.42
CA PRO A 289 -18.33 0.09 7.86
C PRO A 289 -19.11 -0.52 6.69
N GLY A 290 -19.84 -1.60 6.98
CA GLY A 290 -20.68 -2.28 6.01
C GLY A 290 -22.14 -1.85 6.11
N VAL A 291 -22.96 -2.35 5.18
CA VAL A 291 -24.42 -2.13 5.19
C VAL A 291 -25.21 -3.29 5.81
N THR A 292 -24.56 -4.43 6.04
CA THR A 292 -25.16 -5.59 6.73
C THR A 292 -24.51 -5.77 8.10
N SER A 293 -25.22 -6.39 9.05
CA SER A 293 -24.68 -6.62 10.39
C SER A 293 -23.47 -7.55 10.38
N HIS A 294 -23.45 -8.56 9.51
CA HIS A 294 -22.28 -9.40 9.31
C HIS A 294 -21.06 -8.60 8.79
N ALA A 295 -21.26 -7.72 7.80
CA ALA A 295 -20.20 -6.84 7.30
C ALA A 295 -19.69 -5.87 8.39
N ASN A 296 -20.58 -5.45 9.29
CA ASN A 296 -20.25 -4.60 10.43
C ASN A 296 -19.48 -5.34 11.52
N LEU A 297 -19.79 -6.60 11.82
CA LEU A 297 -18.99 -7.43 12.72
C LEU A 297 -17.57 -7.61 12.17
N ARG A 298 -17.46 -7.87 10.86
CA ARG A 298 -16.16 -7.93 10.18
C ARG A 298 -15.39 -6.62 10.34
N PHE A 299 -16.02 -5.48 10.02
CA PHE A 299 -15.42 -4.16 10.21
C PHE A 299 -14.93 -3.94 11.65
N LEU A 300 -15.78 -4.21 12.64
CA LEU A 300 -15.45 -4.02 14.05
C LEU A 300 -14.30 -4.91 14.48
N PHE A 301 -14.26 -6.17 14.04
CA PHE A 301 -13.16 -7.09 14.32
C PHE A 301 -11.82 -6.54 13.81
N PHE A 302 -11.77 -6.08 12.55
CA PHE A 302 -10.53 -5.55 11.97
C PHE A 302 -10.16 -4.17 12.51
N ALA A 303 -11.12 -3.28 12.74
CA ALA A 303 -10.88 -1.99 13.39
C ALA A 303 -10.35 -2.16 14.81
N ALA A 304 -10.91 -3.11 15.58
CA ALA A 304 -10.41 -3.50 16.89
C ALA A 304 -9.00 -4.09 16.83
N ALA A 305 -8.64 -4.79 15.76
CA ALA A 305 -7.27 -5.29 15.55
C ALA A 305 -6.26 -4.16 15.39
N VAL A 306 -6.61 -3.06 14.72
CA VAL A 306 -5.76 -1.88 14.65
C VAL A 306 -5.55 -1.28 16.03
N VAL A 307 -6.63 -1.12 16.78
CA VAL A 307 -6.64 -0.58 18.14
C VAL A 307 -5.80 -1.46 19.09
N ARG A 308 -5.97 -2.78 19.00
CA ARG A 308 -5.20 -3.77 19.76
C ARG A 308 -3.72 -3.74 19.43
N ALA A 309 -3.35 -3.67 18.15
CA ALA A 309 -1.96 -3.63 17.71
C ALA A 309 -1.23 -2.43 18.31
N PHE A 310 -1.86 -1.26 18.26
CA PHE A 310 -1.29 -0.04 18.85
C PHE A 310 -1.15 -0.16 20.37
N ALA A 311 -2.17 -0.70 21.05
CA ALA A 311 -2.12 -0.91 22.49
C ALA A 311 -1.06 -1.92 22.93
N ALA A 312 -0.93 -3.05 22.22
CA ALA A 312 -0.01 -4.13 22.57
C ALA A 312 1.47 -3.73 22.45
N HIS A 313 1.76 -2.76 21.58
CA HIS A 313 3.10 -2.23 21.35
C HIS A 313 3.33 -0.85 21.98
N ASP A 314 2.39 -0.40 22.83
CA ASP A 314 2.41 0.91 23.51
C ASP A 314 2.64 2.09 22.56
N LEU A 315 2.14 1.94 21.33
CA LEU A 315 2.22 2.97 20.29
C LEU A 315 1.24 4.11 20.61
N ARG A 316 1.56 5.30 20.08
CA ARG A 316 0.72 6.51 20.18
C ARG A 316 -0.79 6.21 20.14
N ALA A 317 -1.55 6.87 21.01
CA ALA A 317 -3.00 6.72 21.03
C ALA A 317 -3.62 7.07 19.66
N LEU A 318 -4.64 6.30 19.28
CA LEU A 318 -5.40 6.49 18.06
C LEU A 318 -6.65 7.28 18.38
N ASP A 319 -6.85 8.39 17.68
CA ASP A 319 -8.12 9.10 17.70
C ASP A 319 -9.13 8.29 16.86
N LEU A 320 -10.16 7.73 17.49
CA LEU A 320 -11.16 6.92 16.79
C LEU A 320 -12.33 7.77 16.26
N GLY A 321 -12.40 9.05 16.64
CA GLY A 321 -13.57 9.89 16.41
C GLY A 321 -14.74 9.51 17.32
N HIS A 322 -15.74 10.39 17.39
CA HIS A 322 -16.86 10.26 18.33
C HIS A 322 -17.64 8.95 18.13
N GLU A 323 -18.07 8.66 16.90
CA GLU A 323 -18.94 7.51 16.61
C GLU A 323 -18.28 6.16 16.89
N LEU A 324 -17.08 5.91 16.34
CA LEU A 324 -16.39 4.64 16.57
C LEU A 324 -16.01 4.46 18.04
N THR A 325 -15.62 5.54 18.74
CA THR A 325 -15.39 5.48 20.19
C THR A 325 -16.66 5.09 20.94
N ALA A 326 -17.80 5.68 20.60
CA ALA A 326 -19.07 5.39 21.26
C ALA A 326 -19.52 3.94 21.05
N ILE A 327 -19.38 3.42 19.81
CA ILE A 327 -19.67 2.03 19.46
C ILE A 327 -18.79 1.08 20.27
N LEU A 328 -17.47 1.26 20.26
CA LEU A 328 -16.54 0.38 20.97
C LEU A 328 -16.73 0.45 22.49
N ALA A 329 -17.04 1.63 23.03
CA ALA A 329 -17.32 1.81 24.45
C ALA A 329 -18.62 1.13 24.89
N ALA A 330 -19.68 1.18 24.06
CA ALA A 330 -20.93 0.45 24.33
C ALA A 330 -20.69 -1.06 24.34
N ILE A 331 -19.99 -1.58 23.33
CA ILE A 331 -19.60 -3.00 23.27
C ILE A 331 -18.79 -3.41 24.51
N ALA A 332 -17.84 -2.59 24.94
CA ALA A 332 -17.02 -2.88 26.13
C ALA A 332 -17.80 -2.89 27.45
N ARG A 333 -18.97 -2.23 27.51
CA ARG A 333 -19.91 -2.27 28.64
C ARG A 333 -20.95 -3.39 28.53
N GLY A 334 -20.97 -4.14 27.43
CA GLY A 334 -22.00 -5.15 27.14
C GLY A 334 -23.33 -4.56 26.66
N GLU A 335 -23.32 -3.31 26.17
CA GLU A 335 -24.50 -2.61 25.67
C GLU A 335 -24.62 -2.76 24.14
N LEU A 336 -25.86 -2.74 23.65
CA LEU A 336 -26.15 -2.55 22.22
C LEU A 336 -26.04 -1.05 21.89
N PHE A 337 -25.34 -0.72 20.81
CA PHE A 337 -25.24 0.66 20.34
C PHE A 337 -26.42 1.03 19.46
N ALA A 338 -27.38 1.79 19.98
CA ALA A 338 -28.43 2.43 19.19
C ALA A 338 -27.89 3.78 18.65
N GLY A 339 -27.72 3.89 17.33
CA GLY A 339 -27.31 5.13 16.68
C GLY A 339 -28.32 6.26 16.87
N SER A 340 -27.89 7.51 16.64
CA SER A 340 -28.73 8.71 16.79
C SER A 340 -29.84 8.85 15.73
N ASP A 341 -29.74 8.17 14.60
CA ASP A 341 -30.75 8.16 13.52
C ASP A 341 -31.33 6.76 13.33
N ALA A 342 -32.42 6.49 14.02
CA ALA A 342 -33.21 5.27 13.87
C ALA A 342 -34.14 5.37 12.66
N GLU A 343 -33.86 4.63 11.59
CA GLU A 343 -34.91 4.04 10.75
C GLU A 343 -34.70 2.53 10.63
N LEU A 344 -35.47 1.82 11.45
CA LEU A 344 -35.56 0.37 11.58
C LEU A 344 -36.36 -0.22 10.41
N VAL A 345 -35.76 -1.15 9.66
CA VAL A 345 -36.51 -2.22 8.98
C VAL A 345 -35.79 -3.56 9.18
N ALA A 346 -36.42 -4.40 10.00
CA ALA A 346 -36.28 -5.85 10.19
C ALA A 346 -34.96 -6.54 9.81
N GLY A 347 -34.20 -6.97 10.82
CA GLY A 347 -33.47 -8.25 10.76
C GLY A 347 -32.07 -8.29 11.33
N ALA A 348 -31.37 -7.17 11.41
CA ALA A 348 -30.19 -6.92 12.24
C ALA A 348 -29.80 -5.45 12.07
N GLU A 349 -29.54 -4.72 13.15
CA GLU A 349 -29.31 -3.27 13.06
C GLU A 349 -27.99 -2.99 12.32
N PRO A 350 -28.01 -2.24 11.20
CA PRO A 350 -26.79 -1.74 10.59
C PRO A 350 -26.13 -0.74 11.55
N LEU A 351 -24.79 -0.73 11.60
CA LEU A 351 -24.08 0.32 12.32
C LEU A 351 -24.50 1.68 11.78
N PRO A 352 -24.62 2.70 12.65
CA PRO A 352 -24.85 4.05 12.18
C PRO A 352 -23.70 4.50 11.28
N PHE A 353 -24.00 5.46 10.41
CA PHE A 353 -23.04 6.00 9.49
C PHE A 353 -21.83 6.58 10.23
N VAL A 354 -20.63 6.08 9.93
CA VAL A 354 -19.39 6.65 10.44
C VAL A 354 -18.79 7.57 9.37
N PRO A 355 -18.87 8.91 9.53
CA PRO A 355 -18.38 9.84 8.52
C PRO A 355 -16.87 9.74 8.33
N GLY A 356 -16.42 9.96 7.10
CA GLY A 356 -15.02 10.18 6.82
C GLY A 356 -14.51 11.44 7.49
N ARG A 357 -13.27 11.41 8.00
CA ARG A 357 -12.67 12.55 8.70
C ARG A 357 -11.16 12.67 8.47
N GLU A 358 -10.66 13.90 8.51
CA GLU A 358 -9.23 14.16 8.55
C GLU A 358 -8.75 14.13 10.01
N THR A 359 -7.72 13.33 10.30
CA THR A 359 -7.10 13.23 11.62
C THR A 359 -5.60 12.98 11.46
N ALA A 360 -4.79 13.51 12.36
CA ALA A 360 -3.33 13.33 12.34
C ALA A 360 -2.89 11.89 12.68
N ALA A 361 -3.68 11.19 13.50
CA ALA A 361 -3.36 9.88 14.04
C ALA A 361 -4.63 9.15 14.46
N GLY A 362 -5.25 8.36 13.57
CA GLY A 362 -6.53 7.77 13.91
C GLY A 362 -7.41 7.33 12.76
N PHE A 363 -8.63 6.89 13.09
CA PHE A 363 -9.61 6.40 12.13
C PHE A 363 -10.10 7.52 11.22
N THR A 364 -10.13 7.26 9.91
CA THR A 364 -10.49 8.24 8.86
C THR A 364 -11.84 7.95 8.19
N GLY A 365 -12.55 6.90 8.62
CA GLY A 365 -13.81 6.42 8.04
C GLY A 365 -13.65 5.14 7.21
N ALA A 366 -12.49 4.92 6.61
CA ALA A 366 -12.21 3.76 5.74
C ALA A 366 -10.76 3.26 5.85
N GLY A 367 -10.06 3.65 6.91
CA GLY A 367 -8.64 3.38 7.14
C GLY A 367 -8.12 4.20 8.32
N PHE A 368 -6.81 4.13 8.59
CA PHE A 368 -6.17 4.83 9.70
C PHE A 368 -5.05 5.74 9.21
N ALA A 369 -5.07 7.00 9.63
CA ALA A 369 -3.98 7.95 9.46
C ALA A 369 -2.84 7.57 10.42
N LEU A 370 -1.70 7.16 9.89
CA LEU A 370 -0.57 6.63 10.67
C LEU A 370 0.67 7.54 10.63
N GLY A 371 0.49 8.82 10.28
CA GLY A 371 1.60 9.77 10.19
C GLY A 371 2.41 9.56 8.92
N ARG A 372 3.74 9.68 8.97
CA ARG A 372 4.59 9.42 7.80
C ARG A 372 4.90 7.94 7.70
N LEU A 373 4.58 7.36 6.55
CA LEU A 373 4.87 5.98 6.20
C LEU A 373 5.92 5.89 5.09
N ASP A 374 6.92 5.08 5.33
CA ASP A 374 7.93 4.58 4.39
C ASP A 374 7.90 3.04 4.39
N ALA A 375 8.72 2.41 3.57
CA ALA A 375 8.71 0.94 3.44
C ALA A 375 8.96 0.23 4.78
N LEU A 376 9.87 0.74 5.61
CA LEU A 376 10.21 0.18 6.91
C LEU A 376 9.07 0.34 7.92
N THR A 377 8.51 1.54 8.05
CA THR A 377 7.38 1.81 8.95
C THR A 377 6.11 1.06 8.52
N MET A 378 5.88 0.87 7.22
CA MET A 378 4.82 -0.01 6.74
C MET A 378 5.09 -1.49 7.03
N THR A 379 6.35 -1.93 6.96
CA THR A 379 6.75 -3.28 7.37
C THR A 379 6.40 -3.51 8.84
N ILE A 380 6.72 -2.55 9.71
CA ILE A 380 6.37 -2.58 11.14
C ILE A 380 4.85 -2.63 11.32
N VAL A 381 4.11 -1.70 10.69
CA VAL A 381 2.64 -1.65 10.77
C VAL A 381 2.04 -2.99 10.37
N ASN A 382 2.40 -3.54 9.21
CA ASN A 382 1.87 -4.81 8.74
C ASN A 382 2.17 -5.96 9.72
N THR A 383 3.37 -5.99 10.31
CA THR A 383 3.79 -7.04 11.25
C THR A 383 3.00 -7.00 12.55
N VAL A 384 2.83 -5.82 13.17
CA VAL A 384 2.04 -5.68 14.41
C VAL A 384 0.55 -5.90 14.17
N MET A 385 0.05 -5.53 12.98
CA MET A 385 -1.33 -5.80 12.57
C MET A 385 -1.57 -7.30 12.39
N ALA A 386 -0.65 -8.01 11.74
CA ALA A 386 -0.73 -9.46 11.57
C ALA A 386 -0.79 -10.19 12.92
N GLU A 387 -0.01 -9.74 13.90
CA GLU A 387 -0.02 -10.28 15.27
C GLU A 387 -1.37 -10.06 15.96
N ALA A 388 -1.89 -8.84 15.90
CA ALA A 388 -3.15 -8.48 16.53
C ALA A 388 -4.32 -9.27 15.93
N ILE A 389 -4.38 -9.36 14.59
CA ILE A 389 -5.38 -10.16 13.87
C ILE A 389 -5.25 -11.63 14.24
N ALA A 390 -4.04 -12.19 14.24
CA ALA A 390 -3.83 -13.59 14.59
C ALA A 390 -4.23 -13.89 16.04
N THR A 391 -3.99 -12.95 16.96
CA THR A 391 -4.38 -13.07 18.37
C THR A 391 -5.89 -13.01 18.53
N GLN A 392 -6.57 -12.04 17.91
CA GLN A 392 -8.02 -11.96 17.93
C GLN A 392 -8.69 -13.18 17.28
N THR A 393 -8.10 -13.69 16.19
CA THR A 393 -8.60 -14.88 15.52
C THR A 393 -8.53 -16.11 16.44
N ARG A 394 -7.44 -16.26 17.21
CA ARG A 394 -7.33 -17.34 18.21
C ARG A 394 -8.38 -17.19 19.32
N MET A 395 -8.60 -15.98 19.82
CA MET A 395 -9.65 -15.72 20.81
C MET A 395 -11.04 -16.08 20.27
N LEU A 396 -11.35 -15.62 19.05
CA LEU A 396 -12.62 -15.92 18.38
C LEU A 396 -12.83 -17.43 18.22
N ARG A 397 -11.82 -18.17 17.75
CA ARG A 397 -11.90 -19.64 17.67
C ARG A 397 -12.18 -20.29 19.02
N GLY A 398 -11.57 -19.78 20.10
CA GLY A 398 -11.82 -20.31 21.45
C GLY A 398 -13.29 -20.21 21.85
N TRP A 399 -13.93 -19.06 21.59
CA TRP A 399 -15.36 -18.86 21.82
C TRP A 399 -16.23 -19.78 20.95
N LEU A 400 -15.95 -19.85 19.65
CA LEU A 400 -16.71 -20.71 18.73
C LEU A 400 -16.58 -22.19 19.08
N GLN A 401 -15.43 -22.63 19.60
CA GLN A 401 -15.19 -24.01 20.02
C GLN A 401 -16.00 -24.41 21.27
N VAL A 402 -16.35 -23.46 22.14
CA VAL A 402 -17.22 -23.74 23.30
C VAL A 402 -18.71 -23.59 22.97
N GLY A 403 -19.05 -23.34 21.70
CA GLY A 403 -20.41 -23.29 21.20
C GLY A 403 -21.08 -21.91 21.26
N GLU A 404 -20.32 -20.84 21.49
CA GLU A 404 -20.86 -19.48 21.41
C GLU A 404 -21.16 -19.08 19.96
N ASP A 405 -22.20 -18.25 19.80
CA ASP A 405 -22.55 -17.66 18.52
C ASP A 405 -21.50 -16.61 18.09
N LEU A 406 -21.39 -16.42 16.77
CA LEU A 406 -20.36 -15.55 16.17
C LEU A 406 -20.44 -14.11 16.65
N GLU A 407 -21.63 -13.53 16.70
CA GLU A 407 -21.81 -12.12 17.06
C GLU A 407 -21.39 -11.81 18.51
N PRO A 408 -21.89 -12.52 19.54
CA PRO A 408 -21.39 -12.37 20.92
C PRO A 408 -19.88 -12.60 21.04
N ALA A 409 -19.35 -13.62 20.38
CA ALA A 409 -17.93 -13.92 20.40
C ALA A 409 -17.07 -12.78 19.81
N VAL A 410 -17.48 -12.20 18.69
CA VAL A 410 -16.81 -11.04 18.08
C VAL A 410 -16.88 -9.83 19.01
N ARG A 411 -18.04 -9.57 19.63
CA ARG A 411 -18.19 -8.45 20.59
C ARG A 411 -17.21 -8.56 21.76
N GLU A 412 -17.02 -9.76 22.32
CA GLU A 412 -16.05 -9.96 23.40
C GLU A 412 -14.60 -9.73 22.94
N VAL A 413 -14.25 -10.20 21.75
CA VAL A 413 -12.92 -9.95 21.16
C VAL A 413 -12.67 -8.45 20.93
N VAL A 414 -13.68 -7.74 20.44
CA VAL A 414 -13.65 -6.29 20.22
C VAL A 414 -13.55 -5.53 21.55
N ALA A 415 -14.32 -5.95 22.55
CA ALA A 415 -14.30 -5.37 23.89
C ALA A 415 -12.92 -5.51 24.56
N ASP A 416 -12.26 -6.68 24.49
CA ASP A 416 -10.90 -6.89 24.99
C ASP A 416 -9.90 -5.95 24.32
N ALA A 417 -9.95 -5.81 23.00
CA ALA A 417 -9.08 -4.91 22.25
C ALA A 417 -9.26 -3.44 22.70
N TYR A 418 -10.51 -2.99 22.84
CA TYR A 418 -10.80 -1.62 23.26
C TYR A 418 -10.36 -1.35 24.71
N ARG A 419 -10.62 -2.28 25.64
CA ARG A 419 -10.18 -2.14 27.05
C ARG A 419 -8.66 -2.03 27.17
N ARG A 420 -7.91 -2.82 26.38
CA ARG A 420 -6.43 -2.71 26.33
C ARG A 420 -5.97 -1.36 25.80
N HIS A 421 -6.64 -0.85 24.78
CA HIS A 421 -6.33 0.47 24.24
C HIS A 421 -6.55 1.60 25.24
N GLN A 422 -7.63 1.53 26.03
CA GLN A 422 -7.87 2.50 27.10
C GLN A 422 -6.80 2.45 28.22
N ALA A 423 -6.12 1.31 28.38
CA ALA A 423 -5.08 1.13 29.39
C ALA A 423 -3.66 1.42 28.89
N ALA A 424 -3.46 1.62 27.58
CA ALA A 424 -2.15 1.88 26.99
C ALA A 424 -1.67 3.31 27.30
N ALA A 425 -0.37 3.49 27.56
CA ALA A 425 0.21 4.80 27.83
C ALA A 425 0.38 5.59 26.51
N GLY A 426 0.82 4.90 25.45
CA GLY A 426 0.89 5.43 24.10
C GLY A 426 2.09 6.34 23.86
N ASP A 427 3.25 5.98 24.41
CA ASP A 427 4.46 6.81 24.36
C ASP A 427 5.45 6.40 23.27
N ARG A 428 5.22 5.27 22.57
CA ARG A 428 6.16 4.74 21.58
C ARG A 428 5.83 5.12 20.14
N THR A 429 6.88 5.23 19.34
CA THR A 429 6.83 5.35 17.89
C THR A 429 6.90 3.97 17.23
N LEU A 430 6.56 3.90 15.95
CA LEU A 430 6.70 2.65 15.18
C LEU A 430 8.13 2.11 15.20
N ARG A 431 9.15 2.98 15.18
CA ARG A 431 10.55 2.54 15.15
C ARG A 431 11.00 1.88 16.45
N ASP A 432 10.38 2.21 17.59
CA ASP A 432 10.68 1.56 18.88
C ASP A 432 10.28 0.07 18.90
N VAL A 433 9.38 -0.34 18.00
CA VAL A 433 9.00 -1.75 17.81
C VAL A 433 10.15 -2.57 17.23
N LEU A 434 11.05 -1.98 16.44
CA LEU A 434 12.22 -2.70 15.90
C LEU A 434 13.15 -3.20 17.01
N VAL A 435 13.29 -2.41 18.07
CA VAL A 435 14.18 -2.71 19.21
C VAL A 435 13.57 -3.77 20.13
N THR A 436 12.25 -3.72 20.32
CA THR A 436 11.56 -4.57 21.30
C THR A 436 10.90 -5.80 20.70
N GLY A 437 10.75 -5.83 19.37
CA GLY A 437 9.97 -6.82 18.63
C GLY A 437 10.79 -7.84 17.85
N GLU A 438 12.07 -8.06 18.16
CA GLU A 438 12.94 -8.97 17.38
C GLU A 438 12.30 -10.36 17.17
N ARG A 439 11.77 -10.92 18.25
CA ARG A 439 11.06 -12.20 18.24
C ARG A 439 9.83 -12.17 17.33
N LEU A 440 9.08 -11.07 17.32
CA LEU A 440 7.87 -10.92 16.51
C LEU A 440 8.18 -11.00 15.01
N PHE A 441 9.17 -10.23 14.55
CA PHE A 441 9.56 -10.23 13.14
C PHE A 441 10.09 -11.60 12.70
N ALA A 442 10.84 -12.28 13.57
CA ALA A 442 11.39 -13.61 13.28
C ALA A 442 10.29 -14.68 13.21
N GLU A 443 9.35 -14.70 14.18
CA GLU A 443 8.24 -15.67 14.22
C GLU A 443 7.30 -15.52 13.02
N GLN A 444 7.14 -14.31 12.49
CA GLN A 444 6.36 -14.05 11.28
C GLN A 444 7.15 -14.20 9.97
N GLY A 445 8.45 -14.50 10.04
CA GLY A 445 9.31 -14.63 8.86
C GLY A 445 9.50 -13.32 8.07
N VAL A 446 9.35 -12.17 8.73
CA VAL A 446 9.44 -10.85 8.10
C VAL A 446 10.90 -10.38 8.04
N MET A 447 11.59 -10.40 9.18
CA MET A 447 13.01 -10.07 9.30
C MET A 447 13.66 -10.95 10.36
N SER A 448 14.89 -11.38 10.08
CA SER A 448 15.82 -12.00 11.01
C SER A 448 16.46 -10.96 11.93
N ALA A 449 17.09 -11.43 13.01
CA ALA A 449 17.88 -10.62 13.93
C ALA A 449 18.93 -9.76 13.22
N ARG A 450 19.58 -10.33 12.18
CA ARG A 450 20.61 -9.62 11.40
C ARG A 450 20.01 -8.52 10.52
N GLU A 451 18.87 -8.78 9.88
CA GLU A 451 18.15 -7.77 9.08
C GLU A 451 17.66 -6.62 9.97
N LEU A 452 17.20 -6.92 11.18
CA LEU A 452 16.79 -5.91 12.17
C LEU A 452 17.98 -5.06 12.63
N ALA A 453 19.10 -5.70 12.99
CA ALA A 453 20.32 -5.00 13.43
C ALA A 453 20.90 -4.06 12.35
N ALA A 454 20.64 -4.34 11.07
CA ALA A 454 21.04 -3.47 9.97
C ALA A 454 20.15 -2.22 9.80
N ARG A 455 19.00 -2.15 10.50
CA ARG A 455 17.97 -1.09 10.40
C ARG A 455 17.73 -0.33 11.70
N SER A 456 18.14 -0.90 12.83
CA SER A 456 18.21 -0.26 14.15
C SER A 456 19.39 0.71 14.22
#